data_AF-A0A354HU45-F1
#
_entry.id   AF-A0A354HU45-F1
#
_cell.length_a   1.000
_cell.length_b   1.000
_cell.length_c   1.000
_cell.angle_alpha   90.00
_cell.angle_beta   90.00
_cell.angle_gamma   90.00
#
_symmetry.space_group_name_H-M   'P 1'
#
loop_
_entity.id
_entity.type
_entity.pdbx_description
1 polymer ?
#
loop_
_entity_poly.entity_id
_entity_poly.type
_entity_poly.pdbx_seq_one_letter_code
_entity_poly.pdbx_strand_id
1 'polypeptide(L)'
;MLKTSIMFFALVGIEIALALKSIHEQAVCQNLKNYVRIAEFLVFASLALTSVIPWGFQWYLAAIYLAARAVTALVSIIKRKERSYRAKKLIFYTAGALILVFFALLPAFLFPEYHIIPVTGEYKVGTATYTYIDENRLETYADAGGKRQLTVSFYYPKSIEGKCPLAVFSHGGMGIRASNTSLYHELASWGYVVCSLDHTYQCLYSRDAGGKITFISRDYMQDLSREDAEADPEKSFEYYSEWMKIRMGDLDFVINYILAQAAGGNEEEVYRLVDGNNIGVMGHSLGGAAALGIGRARSDVKAVMALESPFMFDIIGVEKGEFIWNEADYPIAVLNVYSDSAWPLLDRRRQYAENYRLLAAADADT
;
A
#
# COMPACT_ATOMS: atom_id res chain seq x y z
N MET A 1 -12.56 11.03 9.29
CA MET A 1 -13.52 11.81 8.47
C MET A 1 -14.18 12.96 9.22
N LEU A 2 -14.78 12.76 10.41
CA LEU A 2 -15.54 13.81 11.12
C LEU A 2 -14.78 15.14 11.30
N LYS A 3 -13.51 15.10 11.74
CA LYS A 3 -12.66 16.29 11.93
C LYS A 3 -12.46 17.09 10.62
N THR A 4 -12.18 16.39 9.52
CA THR A 4 -12.01 16.99 8.19
C THR A 4 -13.29 17.69 7.73
N SER A 5 -14.45 17.05 7.93
CA SER A 5 -15.75 17.62 7.60
C SER A 5 -16.05 18.88 8.42
N ILE A 6 -15.82 18.85 9.73
CA ILE A 6 -16.01 20.02 10.61
C ILE A 6 -15.17 21.20 10.12
N MET A 7 -13.90 20.98 9.83
CA MET A 7 -13.02 22.05 9.37
C MET A 7 -13.41 22.59 7.99
N PHE A 8 -13.80 21.72 7.05
CA PHE A 8 -14.30 22.13 5.75
C PHE A 8 -15.52 23.04 5.89
N PHE A 9 -16.54 22.62 6.64
CA PHE A 9 -17.74 23.42 6.85
C PHE A 9 -17.47 24.71 7.62
N ALA A 10 -16.54 24.72 8.58
CA ALA A 10 -16.13 25.93 9.28
C ALA A 10 -15.50 26.97 8.33
N LEU A 11 -14.51 26.57 7.51
CA LEU A 11 -13.83 27.48 6.57
C LEU A 11 -14.79 27.99 5.48
N VAL A 12 -15.63 27.12 4.94
CA VAL A 12 -16.66 27.48 3.96
C VAL A 12 -17.68 28.45 4.58
N GLY A 13 -18.20 28.13 5.76
CA GLY A 13 -19.17 28.94 6.47
C GLY A 13 -18.64 30.34 6.80
N ILE A 14 -17.40 30.44 7.26
CA ILE A 14 -16.73 31.72 7.54
C ILE A 14 -16.58 32.55 6.26
N GLU A 15 -16.10 31.98 5.16
CA GLU A 15 -15.91 32.72 3.91
C GLU A 15 -17.24 33.22 3.33
N ILE A 16 -18.31 32.41 3.42
CA ILE A 16 -19.67 32.81 3.03
C ILE A 16 -20.18 33.93 3.94
N ALA A 17 -20.05 33.80 5.26
CA ALA A 17 -20.49 34.83 6.21
C ALA A 17 -19.78 36.18 5.97
N LEU A 18 -18.47 36.14 5.71
CA LEU A 18 -17.68 37.33 5.35
C LEU A 18 -18.12 37.95 4.01
N ALA A 19 -18.53 37.13 3.04
CA ALA A 19 -19.06 37.61 1.77
C ALA A 19 -20.44 38.27 1.95
N LEU A 20 -21.37 37.60 2.66
CA LEU A 20 -22.71 38.13 2.96
C LEU A 20 -22.63 39.44 3.74
N LYS A 21 -21.75 39.53 4.74
CA LYS A 21 -21.51 40.77 5.48
C LYS A 21 -21.03 41.91 4.57
N SER A 22 -20.08 41.63 3.66
CA SER A 22 -19.61 42.62 2.70
C SER A 22 -20.68 43.06 1.69
N ILE A 23 -21.63 42.17 1.35
CA ILE A 23 -22.78 42.50 0.49
C ILE A 23 -23.76 43.40 1.24
N HIS A 24 -24.08 43.05 2.49
CA HIS A 24 -25.00 43.80 3.35
C HIS A 24 -24.49 45.22 3.63
N GLU A 25 -23.21 45.37 3.97
CA GLU A 25 -22.59 46.67 4.25
C GLU A 25 -22.26 47.47 2.99
N GLN A 26 -22.44 46.89 1.78
CA GLN A 26 -22.00 47.45 0.49
C GLN A 26 -20.53 47.94 0.50
N ALA A 27 -19.72 47.34 1.36
CA ALA A 27 -18.34 47.69 1.61
C ALA A 27 -17.54 46.39 1.80
N VAL A 28 -16.29 46.37 1.32
CA VAL A 28 -15.41 45.22 1.61
C VAL A 28 -14.94 45.36 3.06
N CYS A 29 -15.41 44.49 3.95
CA CYS A 29 -14.98 44.43 5.37
C CYS A 29 -13.52 43.93 5.50
N GLN A 30 -12.56 44.64 4.90
CA GLN A 30 -11.21 44.16 4.63
C GLN A 30 -10.44 43.87 5.93
N ASN A 31 -10.58 44.72 6.95
CA ASN A 31 -9.91 44.52 8.24
C ASN A 31 -10.42 43.25 8.93
N LEU A 32 -11.74 43.06 9.00
CA LEU A 32 -12.33 41.83 9.56
C LEU A 32 -11.87 40.59 8.79
N LYS A 33 -11.90 40.62 7.45
CA LYS A 33 -11.41 39.52 6.61
C LYS A 33 -9.94 39.20 6.90
N ASN A 34 -9.10 40.21 7.09
CA ASN A 34 -7.69 40.02 7.38
C ASN A 34 -7.48 39.38 8.76
N TYR A 35 -8.15 39.87 9.81
CA TYR A 35 -8.06 39.28 11.15
C TYR A 35 -8.56 37.84 11.19
N VAL A 36 -9.67 37.55 10.53
CA VAL A 36 -10.22 36.19 10.46
C VAL A 36 -9.24 35.26 9.75
N ARG A 37 -8.61 35.66 8.64
CA ARG A 37 -7.62 34.85 7.93
C ARG A 37 -6.38 34.52 8.77
N ILE A 38 -5.92 35.47 9.57
CA ILE A 38 -4.83 35.25 10.51
C ILE A 38 -5.28 34.27 11.60
N ALA A 39 -6.48 34.46 12.15
CA ALA A 39 -7.05 33.58 13.18
C ALA A 39 -7.25 32.15 12.66
N GLU A 40 -7.77 31.96 11.44
CA GLU A 40 -7.92 30.65 10.78
C GLU A 40 -6.59 29.88 10.76
N PHE A 41 -5.51 30.55 10.35
CA PHE A 41 -4.17 29.94 10.33
C PHE A 41 -3.67 29.61 11.74
N LEU A 42 -3.83 30.51 12.71
CA LEU A 42 -3.39 30.27 14.10
C LEU A 42 -4.16 29.13 14.76
N VAL A 43 -5.47 29.04 14.55
CA VAL A 43 -6.31 27.92 15.04
C VAL A 43 -5.85 26.62 14.39
N PHE A 44 -5.68 26.59 13.07
CA PHE A 44 -5.19 25.41 12.37
C PHE A 44 -3.81 24.95 12.89
N ALA A 45 -2.87 25.90 13.05
CA ALA A 45 -1.54 25.61 13.58
C ALA A 45 -1.61 25.07 15.02
N SER A 46 -2.49 25.63 15.86
CA SER A 46 -2.72 25.13 17.23
C SER A 46 -3.29 23.71 17.23
N LEU A 47 -4.27 23.42 16.38
CA LEU A 47 -4.86 22.07 16.25
C LEU A 47 -3.82 21.03 15.77
N ALA A 48 -2.91 21.42 14.89
CA ALA A 48 -1.80 20.57 14.45
C ALA A 48 -0.76 20.34 15.55
N LEU A 49 -0.37 21.39 16.27
CA LEU A 49 0.61 21.33 17.37
C LEU A 49 0.12 20.52 18.57
N THR A 50 -1.19 20.52 18.82
CA THR A 50 -1.84 19.77 19.91
C THR A 50 -2.27 18.36 19.51
N SER A 51 -1.91 17.91 18.29
CA SER A 51 -2.28 16.59 17.74
C SER A 51 -3.79 16.33 17.67
N VAL A 52 -4.64 17.36 17.79
CA VAL A 52 -6.07 17.24 17.50
C VAL A 52 -6.28 16.89 16.04
N ILE A 53 -5.47 17.51 15.17
CA ILE A 53 -5.28 17.11 13.78
C ILE A 53 -3.96 16.33 13.69
N PRO A 54 -3.97 15.05 13.26
CA PRO A 54 -2.75 14.27 13.08
C PRO A 54 -1.93 14.89 11.95
N TRP A 55 -0.78 15.48 12.27
CA TRP A 55 0.05 16.13 11.27
C TRP A 55 0.60 15.10 10.27
N GLY A 56 0.40 15.37 8.98
CA GLY A 56 0.73 14.45 7.90
C GLY A 56 0.54 15.10 6.54
N PHE A 57 0.96 14.41 5.47
CA PHE A 57 0.94 14.95 4.11
C PHE A 57 -0.45 15.43 3.66
N GLN A 58 -1.51 14.85 4.23
CA GLN A 58 -2.90 15.21 3.99
C GLN A 58 -3.20 16.68 4.28
N TRP A 59 -2.44 17.29 5.18
CA TRP A 59 -2.66 18.63 5.69
C TRP A 59 -1.71 19.67 5.09
N TYR A 60 -0.76 19.26 4.25
CA TYR A 60 0.27 20.17 3.72
C TYR A 60 -0.35 21.25 2.82
N LEU A 61 -1.27 20.87 1.93
CA LEU A 61 -1.95 21.84 1.07
C LEU A 61 -2.83 22.81 1.88
N ALA A 62 -3.54 22.31 2.90
CA ALA A 62 -4.30 23.13 3.83
C ALA A 62 -3.40 24.13 4.57
N ALA A 63 -2.27 23.67 5.09
CA ALA A 63 -1.30 24.50 5.80
C ALA A 63 -0.72 25.60 4.89
N ILE A 64 -0.30 25.25 3.67
CA ILE A 64 0.24 26.19 2.68
C ILE A 64 -0.82 27.24 2.32
N TYR A 65 -2.06 26.79 2.05
CA TYR A 65 -3.16 27.68 1.70
C TYR A 65 -3.51 28.67 2.81
N LEU A 66 -3.65 28.19 4.05
CA LEU A 66 -3.97 29.02 5.21
C LEU A 66 -2.82 29.98 5.56
N ALA A 67 -1.56 29.51 5.48
CA ALA A 67 -0.39 30.36 5.67
C ALA A 67 -0.33 31.48 4.63
N ALA A 68 -0.54 31.17 3.35
CA ALA A 68 -0.56 32.17 2.29
C ALA A 68 -1.68 33.21 2.50
N ARG A 69 -2.87 32.78 2.95
CA ARG A 69 -3.97 33.69 3.31
C ARG A 69 -3.62 34.58 4.50
N ALA A 70 -2.98 34.04 5.53
CA ALA A 70 -2.54 34.81 6.70
C ALA A 70 -1.46 35.84 6.33
N VAL A 71 -0.46 35.46 5.51
CA VAL A 71 0.59 36.36 5.05
C VAL A 71 0.02 37.48 4.19
N THR A 72 -0.87 37.16 3.23
CA THR A 72 -1.51 38.19 2.39
C THR A 72 -2.40 39.12 3.20
N ALA A 73 -3.06 38.62 4.24
CA ALA A 73 -3.81 39.42 5.21
C ALA A 73 -2.89 40.37 5.99
N LEU A 74 -1.76 39.87 6.50
CA LEU A 74 -0.78 40.67 7.24
C LEU A 74 -0.20 41.81 6.37
N VAL A 75 0.20 41.49 5.14
CA VAL A 75 0.67 42.49 4.16
C VAL A 75 -0.42 43.52 3.86
N SER A 76 -1.68 43.11 3.75
CA SER A 76 -2.80 44.02 3.51
C SER A 76 -3.03 44.98 4.68
N ILE A 77 -2.82 44.55 5.93
CA ILE A 77 -2.92 45.39 7.13
C ILE A 77 -1.77 46.41 7.13
N ILE A 78 -0.53 45.96 6.91
CA ILE A 78 0.66 46.84 6.90
C ILE A 78 0.56 47.92 5.83
N LYS A 79 0.13 47.53 4.62
CA LYS A 79 0.00 48.45 3.48
C LYS A 79 -1.28 49.31 3.51
N ARG A 80 -2.12 49.20 4.54
CA ARG A 80 -3.42 49.90 4.67
C ARG A 80 -4.24 49.87 3.38
N LYS A 81 -4.29 48.71 2.73
CA LYS A 81 -4.84 48.58 1.38
C LYS A 81 -6.37 48.60 1.42
N GLU A 82 -6.98 49.69 0.96
CA GLU A 82 -8.43 49.77 0.77
C GLU A 82 -8.86 49.14 -0.56
N ARG A 83 -10.02 48.46 -0.56
CA ARG A 83 -10.59 47.85 -1.76
C ARG A 83 -11.95 48.45 -2.06
N SER A 84 -12.13 48.91 -3.29
CA SER A 84 -13.44 49.35 -3.76
C SER A 84 -14.39 48.15 -3.87
N TYR A 85 -15.63 48.35 -3.38
CA TYR A 85 -16.66 47.33 -3.42
C TYR A 85 -17.20 47.16 -4.84
N ARG A 86 -17.27 45.91 -5.30
CA ARG A 86 -17.92 45.49 -6.54
C ARG A 86 -18.51 44.10 -6.35
N ALA A 87 -19.84 43.98 -6.33
CA ALA A 87 -20.55 42.73 -6.03
C ALA A 87 -20.09 41.54 -6.90
N LYS A 88 -20.04 41.71 -8.23
CA LYS A 88 -19.56 40.66 -9.16
C LYS A 88 -18.14 40.19 -8.84
N LYS A 89 -17.25 41.12 -8.50
CA LYS A 89 -15.86 40.82 -8.17
C LYS A 89 -15.74 40.10 -6.83
N LEU A 90 -16.55 40.50 -5.84
CA LEU A 90 -16.64 39.83 -4.55
C LEU A 90 -17.11 38.39 -4.71
N ILE A 91 -18.22 38.17 -5.42
CA ILE A 91 -18.78 36.83 -5.68
C ILE A 91 -17.73 35.94 -6.38
N PHE A 92 -17.06 36.46 -7.41
CA PHE A 92 -16.02 35.74 -8.12
C PHE A 92 -14.87 35.31 -7.19
N TYR A 93 -14.36 36.21 -6.35
CA TYR A 93 -13.28 35.87 -5.42
C TYR A 93 -13.73 34.91 -4.31
N THR A 94 -14.96 35.04 -3.81
CA THR A 94 -15.53 34.11 -2.83
C THR A 94 -15.66 32.71 -3.44
N ALA A 95 -16.21 32.59 -4.65
CA ALA A 95 -16.30 31.32 -5.35
C ALA A 95 -14.92 30.66 -5.55
N GLY A 96 -13.93 31.44 -6.00
CA GLY A 96 -12.55 30.95 -6.11
C GLY A 96 -11.95 30.52 -4.77
N ALA A 97 -12.24 31.24 -3.68
CA ALA A 97 -11.77 30.87 -2.35
C ALA A 97 -12.38 29.55 -1.87
N LEU A 98 -13.68 29.33 -2.10
CA LEU A 98 -14.36 28.07 -1.75
C LEU A 98 -13.79 26.87 -2.52
N ILE A 99 -13.51 27.05 -3.81
CA ILE A 99 -12.84 26.02 -4.64
C ILE A 99 -11.45 25.71 -4.08
N LEU A 100 -10.67 26.72 -3.71
CA LEU A 100 -9.35 26.53 -3.12
C LEU A 100 -9.40 25.83 -1.75
N VAL A 101 -10.40 26.13 -0.91
CA VAL A 101 -10.61 25.41 0.36
C VAL A 101 -10.88 23.93 0.09
N PHE A 102 -11.75 23.63 -0.88
CA PHE A 102 -12.05 22.24 -1.27
C PHE A 102 -10.79 21.49 -1.71
N PHE A 103 -10.01 22.05 -2.65
CA PHE A 103 -8.79 21.40 -3.13
C PHE A 103 -7.68 21.34 -2.07
N ALA A 104 -7.60 22.33 -1.18
CA ALA A 104 -6.63 22.32 -0.09
C ALA A 104 -6.91 21.23 0.95
N LEU A 105 -8.18 20.85 1.14
CA LEU A 105 -8.62 19.79 2.05
C LEU A 105 -8.87 18.44 1.36
N LEU A 106 -8.84 18.39 0.03
CA LEU A 106 -9.09 17.18 -0.74
C LEU A 106 -8.20 16.00 -0.31
N PRO A 107 -6.88 16.17 -0.06
CA PRO A 107 -6.06 15.05 0.42
C PRO A 107 -6.53 14.50 1.78
N ALA A 108 -7.03 15.34 2.68
CA ALA A 108 -7.55 14.90 3.98
C ALA A 108 -8.90 14.17 3.90
N PHE A 109 -9.64 14.31 2.79
CA PHE A 109 -10.82 13.51 2.50
C PHE A 109 -10.46 12.18 1.81
N LEU A 110 -9.53 12.21 0.86
CA LEU A 110 -9.13 11.04 0.08
C LEU A 110 -8.25 10.08 0.87
N PHE A 111 -7.46 10.58 1.82
CA PHE A 111 -6.49 9.81 2.59
C PHE A 111 -6.77 9.96 4.09
N PRO A 112 -7.88 9.43 4.62
CA PRO A 112 -8.20 9.55 6.04
C PRO A 112 -7.09 8.97 6.91
N GLU A 113 -7.08 9.39 8.18
CA GLU A 113 -6.18 8.85 9.19
C GLU A 113 -6.30 7.32 9.26
N TYR A 114 -5.17 6.64 9.06
CA TYR A 114 -5.08 5.20 9.22
C TYR A 114 -4.71 4.89 10.67
N HIS A 115 -5.61 4.19 11.37
CA HIS A 115 -5.33 3.62 12.67
C HIS A 115 -4.95 2.16 12.50
N ILE A 116 -3.80 1.77 13.06
CA ILE A 116 -3.42 0.35 13.12
C ILE A 116 -4.50 -0.37 13.91
N ILE A 117 -5.02 -1.46 13.33
CA ILE A 117 -6.00 -2.32 13.99
C ILE A 117 -5.30 -2.95 15.21
N PRO A 118 -5.89 -2.88 16.42
CA PRO A 118 -5.32 -3.54 17.59
C PRO A 118 -5.13 -5.03 17.32
N VAL A 119 -3.94 -5.54 17.64
CA VAL A 119 -3.63 -6.97 17.51
C VAL A 119 -4.27 -7.76 18.64
N THR A 120 -4.53 -9.05 18.40
CA THR A 120 -5.16 -9.93 19.41
C THR A 120 -4.19 -10.85 20.14
N GLY A 121 -2.96 -11.00 19.64
CA GLY A 121 -1.93 -11.82 20.28
C GLY A 121 -1.25 -11.17 21.49
N GLU A 122 -0.45 -11.97 22.18
CA GLU A 122 0.16 -11.62 23.48
C GLU A 122 1.43 -10.76 23.35
N TYR A 123 2.10 -10.81 22.21
CA TYR A 123 3.41 -10.17 22.02
C TYR A 123 3.28 -8.76 21.44
N LYS A 124 4.10 -7.83 21.97
CA LYS A 124 4.33 -6.55 21.30
C LYS A 124 5.10 -6.78 20.02
N VAL A 125 4.74 -6.06 18.97
CA VAL A 125 5.37 -6.23 17.64
C VAL A 125 6.52 -5.23 17.46
N GLY A 126 7.69 -5.76 17.12
CA GLY A 126 8.84 -5.01 16.60
C GLY A 126 8.85 -5.00 15.07
N THR A 127 9.50 -4.00 14.49
CA THR A 127 9.66 -3.88 13.04
C THR A 127 11.10 -3.57 12.66
N ALA A 128 11.58 -4.15 11.57
CA ALA A 128 12.89 -3.82 11.01
C ALA A 128 12.81 -3.79 9.48
N THR A 129 13.71 -3.07 8.82
CA THR A 129 13.75 -2.96 7.36
C THR A 129 15.18 -3.13 6.88
N TYR A 130 15.36 -3.93 5.85
CA TYR A 130 16.65 -4.24 5.25
C TYR A 130 16.57 -4.18 3.74
N THR A 131 17.73 -4.02 3.12
CA THR A 131 17.89 -4.16 1.68
C THR A 131 18.86 -5.29 1.42
N TYR A 132 18.41 -6.28 0.67
CA TYR A 132 19.20 -7.42 0.23
C TYR A 132 19.62 -7.24 -1.22
N ILE A 133 20.79 -7.76 -1.56
CA ILE A 133 21.33 -7.79 -2.91
C ILE A 133 21.51 -9.27 -3.29
N ASP A 134 20.85 -9.68 -4.36
CA ASP A 134 21.01 -11.00 -4.94
C ASP A 134 22.20 -10.98 -5.92
N GLU A 135 23.34 -11.45 -5.43
CA GLU A 135 24.58 -11.50 -6.20
C GLU A 135 24.52 -12.43 -7.42
N ASN A 136 23.51 -13.31 -7.50
CA ASN A 136 23.39 -14.30 -8.57
C ASN A 136 22.41 -13.90 -9.67
N ARG A 137 21.51 -12.93 -9.41
CA ARG A 137 20.53 -12.47 -10.40
C ARG A 137 20.81 -11.04 -10.86
N LEU A 138 20.68 -10.82 -12.16
CA LEU A 138 20.70 -9.48 -12.75
C LEU A 138 19.31 -8.85 -12.69
N GLU A 139 19.27 -7.52 -12.57
CA GLU A 139 18.05 -6.75 -12.74
C GLU A 139 17.65 -6.69 -14.23
N THR A 140 16.39 -6.97 -14.53
CA THR A 140 15.89 -7.11 -15.92
C THR A 140 15.02 -5.94 -16.37
N TYR A 141 14.54 -5.08 -15.47
CA TYR A 141 13.69 -3.93 -15.80
C TYR A 141 14.44 -2.60 -15.99
N ALA A 142 15.75 -2.55 -15.71
CA ALA A 142 16.54 -1.34 -15.79
C ALA A 142 17.68 -1.45 -16.79
N ASP A 143 17.74 -0.50 -17.73
CA ASP A 143 18.78 -0.42 -18.76
C ASP A 143 20.21 -0.28 -18.20
N ALA A 144 20.33 0.24 -16.97
CA ALA A 144 21.62 0.51 -16.33
C ALA A 144 22.38 -0.77 -15.88
N GLY A 145 21.73 -1.94 -15.93
CA GLY A 145 22.27 -3.18 -15.37
C GLY A 145 22.42 -3.12 -13.84
N GLY A 146 22.87 -4.23 -13.25
CA GLY A 146 23.07 -4.34 -11.81
C GLY A 146 22.53 -5.65 -11.23
N LYS A 147 22.81 -5.88 -9.95
CA LYS A 147 22.28 -7.02 -9.21
C LYS A 147 20.84 -6.77 -8.79
N ARG A 148 20.03 -7.82 -8.74
CA ARG A 148 18.64 -7.75 -8.27
C ARG A 148 18.63 -7.36 -6.79
N GLN A 149 18.07 -6.19 -6.49
CA GLN A 149 17.99 -5.65 -5.13
C GLN A 149 16.56 -5.73 -4.62
N LEU A 150 16.38 -6.16 -3.37
CA LEU A 150 15.07 -6.35 -2.74
C LEU A 150 15.05 -5.69 -1.37
N THR A 151 14.04 -4.87 -1.11
CA THR A 151 13.83 -4.30 0.22
C THR A 151 12.79 -5.12 0.96
N VAL A 152 13.13 -5.53 2.19
CA VAL A 152 12.26 -6.34 3.05
C VAL A 152 11.89 -5.60 4.33
N SER A 153 10.76 -5.94 4.90
CA SER A 153 10.31 -5.47 6.21
C SER A 153 9.91 -6.66 7.07
N PHE A 154 10.48 -6.71 8.27
CA PHE A 154 10.16 -7.70 9.29
C PHE A 154 9.17 -7.15 10.28
N TYR A 155 8.29 -8.02 10.74
CA TYR A 155 7.39 -7.83 11.88
C TYR A 155 7.59 -9.05 12.78
N TYR A 156 7.98 -8.84 14.04
CA TYR A 156 8.39 -9.93 14.92
C TYR A 156 7.95 -9.68 16.36
N PRO A 157 7.69 -10.74 17.15
CA PRO A 157 7.40 -10.62 18.57
C PRO A 157 8.61 -10.09 19.33
N LYS A 158 8.40 -9.08 20.18
CA LYS A 158 9.42 -8.60 21.12
C LYS A 158 9.42 -9.45 22.38
N SER A 159 10.62 -9.67 22.92
CA SER A 159 10.82 -10.32 24.23
C SER A 159 10.25 -11.75 24.32
N ILE A 160 10.10 -12.42 23.17
CA ILE A 160 9.81 -13.85 23.15
C ILE A 160 11.11 -14.64 23.38
N GLU A 161 11.01 -15.76 24.09
CA GLU A 161 12.12 -16.71 24.22
C GLU A 161 12.00 -17.81 23.17
N GLY A 162 13.13 -18.19 22.56
CA GLY A 162 13.20 -19.27 21.58
C GLY A 162 13.06 -18.82 20.13
N LYS A 163 12.82 -19.82 19.26
CA LYS A 163 12.68 -19.64 17.81
C LYS A 163 11.20 -19.58 17.42
N CYS A 164 10.91 -18.81 16.38
CA CYS A 164 9.59 -18.47 15.86
C CYS A 164 9.46 -18.97 14.41
N PRO A 165 8.31 -19.53 14.01
CA PRO A 165 8.05 -19.84 12.61
C PRO A 165 8.22 -18.61 11.70
N LEU A 166 8.77 -18.82 10.51
CA LEU A 166 8.94 -17.78 9.49
C LEU A 166 7.71 -17.75 8.57
N ALA A 167 7.12 -16.58 8.40
CA ALA A 167 6.04 -16.35 7.44
C ALA A 167 6.48 -15.30 6.42
N VAL A 168 6.61 -15.66 5.15
CA VAL A 168 7.03 -14.73 4.08
C VAL A 168 5.83 -14.28 3.26
N PHE A 169 5.67 -12.98 3.04
CA PHE A 169 4.52 -12.41 2.34
C PHE A 169 4.91 -11.71 1.03
N SER A 170 4.20 -12.01 -0.06
CA SER A 170 4.31 -11.32 -1.36
C SER A 170 3.07 -10.48 -1.67
N HIS A 171 3.28 -9.19 -2.01
CA HIS A 171 2.20 -8.27 -2.35
C HIS A 171 1.68 -8.45 -3.79
N GLY A 172 0.48 -7.93 -4.10
CA GLY A 172 -0.11 -7.99 -5.45
C GLY A 172 0.62 -7.16 -6.52
N GLY A 173 0.11 -7.17 -7.76
CA GLY A 173 0.77 -6.57 -8.93
C GLY A 173 1.12 -5.07 -8.83
N MET A 174 0.41 -4.31 -8.00
CA MET A 174 0.73 -2.91 -7.70
C MET A 174 0.82 -2.67 -6.19
N GLY A 175 1.12 -3.74 -5.44
CA GLY A 175 1.32 -3.64 -4.01
C GLY A 175 2.68 -3.03 -3.65
N ILE A 176 2.89 -2.92 -2.35
CA ILE A 176 4.18 -2.64 -1.72
C ILE A 176 4.32 -3.59 -0.53
N ARG A 177 5.52 -3.73 0.03
CA ARG A 177 5.77 -4.57 1.21
C ARG A 177 4.85 -4.25 2.40
N ALA A 178 4.36 -3.01 2.50
CA ALA A 178 3.44 -2.56 3.54
C ALA A 178 1.93 -2.78 3.21
N SER A 179 1.57 -3.50 2.16
CA SER A 179 0.17 -3.65 1.72
C SER A 179 -0.73 -4.41 2.70
N ASN A 180 -0.21 -5.31 3.53
CA ASN A 180 -0.99 -6.15 4.44
C ASN A 180 -0.50 -6.05 5.89
N THR A 181 -0.13 -4.85 6.34
CA THR A 181 0.46 -4.61 7.68
C THR A 181 -0.38 -5.13 8.84
N SER A 182 -1.71 -5.05 8.79
CA SER A 182 -2.57 -5.60 9.83
C SER A 182 -2.37 -7.11 10.02
N LEU A 183 -2.26 -7.86 8.92
CA LEU A 183 -1.98 -9.29 8.95
C LEU A 183 -0.59 -9.57 9.54
N TYR A 184 0.43 -8.79 9.15
CA TYR A 184 1.79 -9.01 9.64
C TYR A 184 1.89 -8.73 11.14
N HIS A 185 1.26 -7.64 11.59
CA HIS A 185 1.18 -7.29 13.01
C HIS A 185 0.42 -8.36 13.80
N GLU A 186 -0.70 -8.85 13.27
CA GLU A 186 -1.48 -9.90 13.93
C GLU A 186 -0.64 -11.17 14.09
N LEU A 187 -0.06 -11.70 13.02
CA LEU A 187 0.78 -12.90 13.10
C LEU A 187 1.99 -12.70 14.02
N ALA A 188 2.67 -11.56 13.93
CA ALA A 188 3.80 -11.26 14.82
C ALA A 188 3.39 -11.21 16.29
N SER A 189 2.18 -10.71 16.60
CA SER A 189 1.64 -10.70 17.97
C SER A 189 1.36 -12.10 18.52
N TRP A 190 1.21 -13.10 17.66
CA TRP A 190 1.04 -14.51 18.01
C TRP A 190 2.34 -15.31 18.01
N GLY A 191 3.49 -14.67 17.79
CA GLY A 191 4.80 -15.33 17.87
C GLY A 191 5.40 -15.77 16.53
N TYR A 192 4.99 -15.17 15.40
CA TYR A 192 5.59 -15.41 14.09
C TYR A 192 6.64 -14.34 13.75
N VAL A 193 7.72 -14.72 13.08
CA VAL A 193 8.56 -13.76 12.35
C VAL A 193 7.99 -13.61 10.96
N VAL A 194 7.41 -12.46 10.66
CA VAL A 194 6.83 -12.16 9.35
C VAL A 194 7.81 -11.32 8.54
N CYS A 195 8.11 -11.74 7.32
CA CYS A 195 8.93 -10.99 6.36
C CYS A 195 8.07 -10.63 5.13
N SER A 196 7.99 -9.36 4.78
CA SER A 196 7.35 -8.89 3.54
C SER A 196 8.39 -8.19 2.66
N LEU A 197 8.34 -8.39 1.34
CA LEU A 197 9.32 -7.85 0.39
C LEU A 197 8.69 -6.98 -0.68
N ASP A 198 9.42 -5.96 -1.15
CA ASP A 198 9.12 -5.27 -2.40
C ASP A 198 9.74 -6.06 -3.56
N HIS A 199 8.91 -6.47 -4.52
CA HIS A 199 9.40 -6.93 -5.81
C HIS A 199 9.80 -5.72 -6.64
N THR A 200 11.07 -5.31 -6.60
CA THR A 200 11.56 -4.09 -7.27
C THR A 200 11.12 -4.06 -8.74
N TYR A 201 10.62 -2.90 -9.20
CA TYR A 201 9.96 -2.66 -10.50
C TYR A 201 8.58 -3.33 -10.71
N GLN A 202 8.19 -4.32 -9.90
CA GLN A 202 6.84 -4.89 -9.85
C GLN A 202 6.02 -4.47 -8.61
N CYS A 203 6.41 -3.36 -7.98
CA CYS A 203 5.75 -2.72 -6.86
C CYS A 203 5.58 -1.23 -7.16
N LEU A 204 4.57 -0.55 -6.58
CA LEU A 204 4.35 0.89 -6.84
C LEU A 204 5.61 1.72 -6.60
N TYR A 205 6.29 1.44 -5.50
CA TYR A 205 7.61 1.95 -5.20
C TYR A 205 8.32 1.04 -4.19
N SER A 206 9.65 1.02 -4.26
CA SER A 206 10.54 0.51 -3.22
C SER A 206 11.43 1.64 -2.73
N ARG A 207 11.76 1.63 -1.44
CA ARG A 207 12.74 2.55 -0.85
C ARG A 207 13.79 1.72 -0.14
N ASP A 208 15.03 1.79 -0.62
CA ASP A 208 16.14 1.06 -0.04
C ASP A 208 16.72 1.70 1.23
N ALA A 209 17.67 1.00 1.86
CA ALA A 209 18.35 1.46 3.08
C ALA A 209 19.11 2.80 2.88
N GLY A 210 19.53 3.13 1.65
CA GLY A 210 20.14 4.41 1.30
C GLY A 210 19.12 5.53 1.08
N GLY A 211 17.83 5.24 1.14
CA GLY A 211 16.74 6.18 0.91
C GLY A 211 16.40 6.40 -0.57
N LYS A 212 17.04 5.68 -1.50
CA LYS A 212 16.72 5.75 -2.92
C LYS A 212 15.35 5.14 -3.16
N ILE A 213 14.51 5.86 -3.91
CA ILE A 213 13.18 5.39 -4.32
C ILE A 213 13.26 4.86 -5.75
N THR A 214 12.84 3.62 -5.94
CA THR A 214 12.67 2.98 -7.24
C THR A 214 11.18 2.78 -7.49
N PHE A 215 10.66 3.32 -8.58
CA PHE A 215 9.24 3.22 -8.93
C PHE A 215 8.97 1.98 -9.78
N ILE A 216 7.69 1.61 -9.87
CA ILE A 216 7.19 0.58 -10.78
C ILE A 216 7.69 0.79 -12.22
N SER A 217 8.00 -0.31 -12.92
CA SER A 217 8.36 -0.26 -14.34
C SER A 217 7.16 0.15 -15.19
N ARG A 218 7.40 0.99 -16.20
CA ARG A 218 6.38 1.38 -17.17
C ARG A 218 5.92 0.19 -18.01
N ASP A 219 6.85 -0.70 -18.37
CA ASP A 219 6.54 -1.87 -19.20
C ASP A 219 5.67 -2.84 -18.41
N TYR A 220 6.03 -3.10 -17.16
CA TYR A 220 5.22 -3.93 -16.27
C TYR A 220 3.82 -3.34 -16.03
N MET A 221 3.69 -2.02 -15.86
CA MET A 221 2.36 -1.38 -15.79
C MET A 221 1.55 -1.56 -17.08
N GLN A 222 2.20 -1.48 -18.24
CA GLN A 222 1.53 -1.70 -19.53
C GLN A 222 1.08 -3.16 -19.66
N ASP A 223 1.91 -4.12 -19.28
CA ASP A 223 1.56 -5.54 -19.31
C ASP A 223 0.38 -5.83 -18.40
N LEU A 224 0.38 -5.32 -17.15
CA LEU A 224 -0.78 -5.43 -16.25
C LEU A 224 -2.06 -4.81 -16.83
N SER A 225 -1.95 -3.72 -17.60
CA SER A 225 -3.12 -3.07 -18.22
C SER A 225 -3.64 -3.77 -19.47
N ARG A 226 -2.79 -4.56 -20.13
CA ARG A 226 -3.10 -5.29 -21.37
C ARG A 226 -3.48 -6.74 -21.12
N GLU A 227 -3.13 -7.28 -19.96
CA GLU A 227 -3.46 -8.66 -19.60
C GLU A 227 -4.97 -8.88 -19.66
N ASP A 228 -5.36 -9.83 -20.51
CA ASP A 228 -6.75 -10.26 -20.69
C ASP A 228 -6.75 -11.71 -21.16
N ALA A 229 -6.79 -12.65 -20.21
CA ALA A 229 -6.81 -14.08 -20.52
C ALA A 229 -8.03 -14.56 -21.32
N GLU A 230 -9.12 -13.79 -21.35
CA GLU A 230 -10.30 -14.14 -22.17
C GLU A 230 -10.09 -13.75 -23.63
N ALA A 231 -9.41 -12.62 -23.88
CA ALA A 231 -9.12 -12.15 -25.23
C ALA A 231 -7.85 -12.77 -25.85
N ASP A 232 -6.80 -12.96 -25.05
CA ASP A 232 -5.49 -13.44 -25.50
C ASP A 232 -4.81 -14.31 -24.41
N PRO A 233 -5.20 -15.60 -24.30
CA PRO A 233 -4.64 -16.51 -23.31
C PRO A 233 -3.16 -16.81 -23.55
N GLU A 234 -2.71 -16.88 -24.81
CA GLU A 234 -1.30 -17.06 -25.15
C GLU A 234 -0.44 -15.93 -24.58
N LYS A 235 -0.84 -14.67 -24.80
CA LYS A 235 -0.10 -13.52 -24.26
C LYS A 235 -0.18 -13.45 -22.73
N SER A 236 -1.33 -13.80 -22.17
CA SER A 236 -1.49 -13.86 -20.71
C SER A 236 -0.59 -14.90 -20.08
N PHE A 237 -0.43 -16.07 -20.71
CA PHE A 237 0.52 -17.10 -20.25
C PHE A 237 1.97 -16.63 -20.29
N GLU A 238 2.39 -15.88 -21.33
CA GLU A 238 3.71 -15.26 -21.38
C GLU A 238 3.92 -14.31 -20.18
N TYR A 239 2.96 -13.43 -19.92
CA TYR A 239 3.01 -12.51 -18.78
C TYR A 239 3.11 -13.23 -17.45
N TYR A 240 2.25 -14.23 -17.22
CA TYR A 240 2.26 -15.00 -15.98
C TYR A 240 3.59 -15.72 -15.78
N SER A 241 4.13 -16.33 -16.84
CA SER A 241 5.43 -17.01 -16.81
C SER A 241 6.56 -16.06 -16.41
N GLU A 242 6.60 -14.86 -16.99
CA GLU A 242 7.61 -13.85 -16.65
C GLU A 242 7.44 -13.32 -15.22
N TRP A 243 6.21 -13.01 -14.80
CA TRP A 243 5.94 -12.50 -13.46
C TRP A 243 6.22 -13.55 -12.38
N MET A 244 5.84 -14.81 -12.60
CA MET A 244 6.12 -15.91 -11.67
C MET A 244 7.62 -16.16 -11.57
N LYS A 245 8.35 -16.19 -12.69
CA LYS A 245 9.81 -16.34 -12.69
C LYS A 245 10.50 -15.29 -11.79
N ILE A 246 10.10 -14.03 -11.90
CA ILE A 246 10.69 -12.94 -11.11
C ILE A 246 10.27 -13.06 -9.64
N ARG A 247 8.97 -13.15 -9.36
CA ARG A 247 8.43 -13.11 -7.99
C ARG A 247 8.79 -14.34 -7.17
N MET A 248 8.74 -15.53 -7.77
CA MET A 248 9.21 -16.74 -7.11
C MET A 248 10.71 -16.71 -6.90
N GLY A 249 11.51 -16.24 -7.87
CA GLY A 249 12.94 -16.05 -7.67
C GLY A 249 13.25 -15.09 -6.52
N ASP A 250 12.48 -14.01 -6.35
CA ASP A 250 12.62 -13.07 -5.25
C ASP A 250 12.25 -13.68 -3.90
N LEU A 251 11.14 -14.44 -3.83
CA LEU A 251 10.73 -15.15 -2.62
C LEU A 251 11.76 -16.21 -2.22
N ASP A 252 12.21 -17.02 -3.18
CA ASP A 252 13.22 -18.05 -2.98
C ASP A 252 14.52 -17.45 -2.42
N PHE A 253 15.01 -16.37 -3.05
CA PHE A 253 16.19 -15.66 -2.58
C PHE A 253 16.01 -15.10 -1.17
N VAL A 254 14.88 -14.44 -0.87
CA VAL A 254 14.63 -13.86 0.46
C VAL A 254 14.56 -14.95 1.53
N ILE A 255 13.88 -16.07 1.27
CA ILE A 255 13.84 -17.21 2.20
C ILE A 255 15.26 -17.73 2.43
N ASN A 256 16.00 -18.03 1.37
CA ASN A 256 17.37 -18.56 1.49
C ASN A 256 18.31 -17.59 2.22
N TYR A 257 18.19 -16.29 1.95
CA TYR A 257 18.98 -15.26 2.64
C TYR A 257 18.69 -15.26 4.14
N ILE A 258 17.41 -15.28 4.54
CA ILE A 258 17.00 -15.30 5.95
C ILE A 258 17.52 -16.56 6.65
N LEU A 259 17.37 -17.73 6.03
CA LEU A 259 17.86 -18.99 6.57
C LEU A 259 19.39 -18.98 6.74
N ALA A 260 20.12 -18.43 5.77
CA ALA A 260 21.57 -18.29 5.85
C ALA A 260 22.00 -17.37 6.99
N GLN A 261 21.32 -16.23 7.20
CA GLN A 261 21.60 -15.33 8.32
C GLN A 261 21.29 -15.98 9.68
N ALA A 262 20.17 -16.69 9.78
CA ALA A 262 19.77 -17.39 10.99
C ALA A 262 20.74 -18.54 11.35
N ALA A 263 21.20 -19.30 10.36
CA ALA A 263 22.17 -20.38 10.55
C ALA A 263 23.60 -19.86 10.79
N GLY A 264 23.96 -18.72 10.18
CA GLY A 264 25.26 -18.08 10.30
C GLY A 264 25.50 -17.35 11.63
N GLY A 265 24.52 -17.36 12.54
CA GLY A 265 24.64 -16.73 13.86
C GLY A 265 24.57 -15.21 13.83
N ASN A 266 23.90 -14.61 12.85
CA ASN A 266 23.69 -13.16 12.81
C ASN A 266 23.05 -12.68 14.11
N GLU A 267 23.64 -11.67 14.75
CA GLU A 267 23.24 -11.18 16.07
C GLU A 267 21.96 -10.32 16.06
N GLU A 268 21.53 -9.86 14.88
CA GLU A 268 20.31 -9.08 14.75
C GLU A 268 19.10 -9.91 15.20
N GLU A 269 18.23 -9.27 15.99
CA GLU A 269 17.11 -9.92 16.68
C GLU A 269 16.21 -10.70 15.70
N VAL A 270 15.95 -10.15 14.51
CA VAL A 270 15.08 -10.80 13.51
C VAL A 270 15.59 -12.18 13.09
N TYR A 271 16.88 -12.34 12.81
CA TYR A 271 17.43 -13.61 12.34
C TYR A 271 17.63 -14.59 13.49
N ARG A 272 17.97 -14.09 14.69
CA ARG A 272 18.05 -14.93 15.89
C ARG A 272 16.72 -15.56 16.24
N LEU A 273 15.59 -14.90 15.95
CA LEU A 273 14.26 -15.44 16.22
C LEU A 273 13.82 -16.49 15.19
N VAL A 274 14.38 -16.55 13.98
CA VAL A 274 13.84 -17.45 12.94
C VAL A 274 14.11 -18.93 13.24
N ASP A 275 13.03 -19.73 13.21
CA ASP A 275 13.05 -21.18 13.05
C ASP A 275 13.01 -21.54 11.55
N GLY A 276 14.14 -22.00 11.03
CA GLY A 276 14.26 -22.40 9.62
C GLY A 276 13.50 -23.68 9.26
N ASN A 277 12.99 -24.44 10.24
CA ASN A 277 12.24 -25.67 9.97
C ASN A 277 10.74 -25.44 9.85
N ASN A 278 10.23 -24.25 10.15
CA ASN A 278 8.80 -23.94 10.12
C ASN A 278 8.56 -22.70 9.27
N ILE A 279 8.43 -22.92 7.95
CA ILE A 279 8.28 -21.86 6.96
C ILE A 279 6.86 -21.93 6.37
N GLY A 280 6.15 -20.80 6.41
CA GLY A 280 4.94 -20.56 5.65
C GLY A 280 5.15 -19.43 4.64
N VAL A 281 4.47 -19.51 3.50
CA VAL A 281 4.51 -18.45 2.48
C VAL A 281 3.10 -17.97 2.19
N MET A 282 2.93 -16.67 2.02
CA MET A 282 1.62 -16.05 1.90
C MET A 282 1.68 -14.98 0.82
N GLY A 283 0.53 -14.61 0.28
CA GLY A 283 0.48 -13.47 -0.61
C GLY A 283 -0.92 -13.10 -1.05
N HIS A 284 -1.02 -11.92 -1.66
CA HIS A 284 -2.27 -11.40 -2.20
C HIS A 284 -2.21 -11.26 -3.71
N SER A 285 -3.29 -11.66 -4.41
CA SER A 285 -3.42 -11.56 -5.86
C SER A 285 -2.20 -12.16 -6.56
N LEU A 286 -1.51 -11.41 -7.41
CA LEU A 286 -0.28 -11.87 -8.08
C LEU A 286 0.81 -12.35 -7.11
N GLY A 287 0.87 -11.79 -5.90
CA GLY A 287 1.81 -12.25 -4.87
C GLY A 287 1.41 -13.58 -4.23
N GLY A 288 0.11 -13.84 -4.09
CA GLY A 288 -0.36 -15.16 -3.62
C GLY A 288 -0.22 -16.22 -4.70
N ALA A 289 -0.35 -15.85 -5.98
CA ALA A 289 0.00 -16.75 -7.09
C ALA A 289 1.49 -17.17 -7.03
N ALA A 290 2.39 -16.24 -6.73
CA ALA A 290 3.81 -16.55 -6.51
C ALA A 290 4.04 -17.39 -5.25
N ALA A 291 3.29 -17.15 -4.17
CA ALA A 291 3.33 -17.98 -2.96
C ALA A 291 2.89 -19.43 -3.25
N LEU A 292 1.84 -19.61 -4.05
CA LEU A 292 1.41 -20.92 -4.52
C LEU A 292 2.48 -21.60 -5.39
N GLY A 293 3.18 -20.85 -6.25
CA GLY A 293 4.32 -21.39 -6.99
C GLY A 293 5.46 -21.83 -6.07
N ILE A 294 5.78 -21.05 -5.04
CA ILE A 294 6.80 -21.42 -4.04
C ILE A 294 6.41 -22.69 -3.29
N GLY A 295 5.15 -22.85 -2.90
CA GLY A 295 4.68 -24.06 -2.23
C GLY A 295 4.81 -25.33 -3.08
N ARG A 296 4.81 -25.22 -4.41
CA ARG A 296 5.17 -26.33 -5.31
C ARG A 296 6.67 -26.54 -5.42
N ALA A 297 7.45 -25.47 -5.51
CA ALA A 297 8.87 -25.52 -5.82
C ALA A 297 9.76 -25.90 -4.62
N ARG A 298 9.30 -25.67 -3.40
CA ARG A 298 10.11 -25.79 -2.18
C ARG A 298 9.53 -26.82 -1.21
N SER A 299 10.32 -27.83 -0.86
CA SER A 299 9.91 -28.89 0.08
C SER A 299 10.06 -28.50 1.56
N ASP A 300 10.76 -27.41 1.87
CA ASP A 300 10.94 -26.89 3.23
C ASP A 300 9.82 -25.93 3.66
N VAL A 301 8.97 -25.49 2.72
CA VAL A 301 7.74 -24.73 2.99
C VAL A 301 6.64 -25.70 3.40
N LYS A 302 5.96 -25.42 4.53
CA LYS A 302 4.96 -26.33 5.12
C LYS A 302 3.52 -25.93 4.83
N ALA A 303 3.27 -24.65 4.55
CA ALA A 303 1.93 -24.16 4.28
C ALA A 303 1.96 -22.91 3.40
N VAL A 304 0.91 -22.74 2.61
CA VAL A 304 0.65 -21.52 1.83
C VAL A 304 -0.68 -20.88 2.21
N MET A 305 -0.70 -19.55 2.33
CA MET A 305 -1.94 -18.77 2.40
C MET A 305 -2.07 -17.85 1.18
N ALA A 306 -3.06 -18.13 0.34
CA ALA A 306 -3.32 -17.41 -0.90
C ALA A 306 -4.57 -16.53 -0.76
N LEU A 307 -4.38 -15.21 -0.76
CA LEU A 307 -5.46 -14.24 -0.63
C LEU A 307 -5.91 -13.79 -2.03
N GLU A 308 -7.10 -14.21 -2.45
CA GLU A 308 -7.71 -13.86 -3.75
C GLU A 308 -6.75 -14.10 -4.93
N SER A 309 -6.15 -15.29 -4.96
CA SER A 309 -5.04 -15.57 -5.88
C SER A 309 -5.34 -16.78 -6.77
N PRO A 310 -5.10 -16.66 -8.08
CA PRO A 310 -5.13 -17.80 -8.98
C PRO A 310 -3.85 -18.65 -8.90
N PHE A 311 -3.92 -19.93 -9.26
CA PHE A 311 -2.76 -20.83 -9.39
C PHE A 311 -1.95 -20.54 -10.66
N MET A 312 -1.52 -19.29 -10.90
CA MET A 312 -0.88 -18.91 -12.19
C MET A 312 0.38 -19.71 -12.53
N PHE A 313 1.16 -20.15 -11.54
CA PHE A 313 2.34 -21.00 -11.78
C PHE A 313 1.97 -22.40 -12.31
N ASP A 314 0.73 -22.83 -12.09
CA ASP A 314 0.25 -24.13 -12.55
C ASP A 314 -0.26 -24.08 -13.99
N ILE A 315 -0.35 -22.90 -14.59
CA ILE A 315 -0.56 -22.78 -16.03
C ILE A 315 0.78 -23.13 -16.69
N ILE A 316 0.84 -24.25 -17.39
CA ILE A 316 2.07 -24.78 -18.03
C ILE A 316 2.09 -24.60 -19.54
N GLY A 317 1.01 -24.10 -20.12
CA GLY A 317 0.92 -23.80 -21.54
C GLY A 317 -0.48 -23.35 -21.95
N VAL A 318 -0.63 -23.12 -23.25
CA VAL A 318 -1.91 -22.81 -23.89
C VAL A 318 -2.06 -23.72 -25.11
N GLU A 319 -3.20 -24.40 -25.22
CA GLU A 319 -3.54 -25.18 -26.42
C GLU A 319 -4.96 -24.85 -26.86
N LYS A 320 -5.11 -24.52 -28.15
CA LYS A 320 -6.41 -24.16 -28.77
C LYS A 320 -7.15 -23.06 -28.01
N GLY A 321 -6.39 -22.08 -27.49
CA GLY A 321 -6.93 -20.97 -26.73
C GLY A 321 -7.37 -21.31 -25.31
N GLU A 322 -7.00 -22.46 -24.74
CA GLU A 322 -7.30 -22.83 -23.36
C GLU A 322 -6.01 -23.07 -22.56
N PHE A 323 -6.03 -22.71 -21.27
CA PHE A 323 -4.90 -22.98 -20.38
C PHE A 323 -4.73 -24.47 -20.12
N ILE A 324 -3.49 -24.94 -20.24
CA ILE A 324 -3.07 -26.26 -19.79
C ILE A 324 -2.58 -26.12 -18.36
N TRP A 325 -3.13 -26.94 -17.46
CA TRP A 325 -2.83 -26.91 -16.03
C TRP A 325 -1.91 -28.05 -15.60
N ASN A 326 -1.10 -27.81 -14.59
CA ASN A 326 -0.40 -28.84 -13.84
C ASN A 326 -1.41 -29.56 -12.93
N GLU A 327 -1.85 -30.74 -13.34
CA GLU A 327 -2.86 -31.54 -12.63
C GLU A 327 -2.31 -32.29 -11.41
N ALA A 328 -1.00 -32.21 -11.12
CA ALA A 328 -0.43 -32.87 -9.96
C ALA A 328 -1.02 -32.30 -8.66
N ASP A 329 -1.32 -33.20 -7.71
CA ASP A 329 -1.78 -32.83 -6.38
C ASP A 329 -0.89 -31.77 -5.75
N TYR A 330 -1.52 -30.82 -5.07
CA TYR A 330 -0.76 -29.77 -4.42
C TYR A 330 -0.01 -30.33 -3.20
N PRO A 331 1.31 -30.16 -3.10
CA PRO A 331 2.13 -31.01 -2.22
C PRO A 331 2.06 -30.68 -0.73
N ILE A 332 1.48 -29.54 -0.35
CA ILE A 332 1.45 -29.03 1.02
C ILE A 332 0.12 -28.37 1.36
N ALA A 333 -0.12 -28.04 2.63
CA ALA A 333 -1.36 -27.40 3.04
C ALA A 333 -1.55 -26.01 2.42
N VAL A 334 -2.74 -25.75 1.87
CA VAL A 334 -3.11 -24.45 1.28
C VAL A 334 -4.36 -23.91 1.94
N LEU A 335 -4.30 -22.65 2.40
CA LEU A 335 -5.46 -21.87 2.74
C LEU A 335 -5.72 -20.84 1.65
N ASN A 336 -6.79 -21.04 0.88
CA ASN A 336 -7.29 -20.04 -0.04
C ASN A 336 -8.33 -19.16 0.66
N VAL A 337 -8.22 -17.84 0.51
CA VAL A 337 -9.17 -16.88 1.09
C VAL A 337 -9.73 -16.01 -0.02
N TYR A 338 -11.06 -15.97 -0.14
CA TYR A 338 -11.76 -15.17 -1.15
C TYR A 338 -12.81 -14.28 -0.48
N SER A 339 -12.91 -13.02 -0.91
CA SER A 339 -14.04 -12.18 -0.53
C SER A 339 -15.31 -12.55 -1.30
N ASP A 340 -16.45 -12.04 -0.83
CA ASP A 340 -17.72 -12.11 -1.56
C ASP A 340 -17.66 -11.49 -2.97
N SER A 341 -16.68 -10.62 -3.23
CA SER A 341 -16.47 -10.02 -4.56
C SER A 341 -15.65 -10.93 -5.48
N ALA A 342 -14.72 -11.72 -4.92
CA ALA A 342 -13.87 -12.63 -5.68
C ALA A 342 -14.49 -14.02 -5.86
N TRP A 343 -15.31 -14.48 -4.90
CA TRP A 343 -15.92 -15.82 -4.92
C TRP A 343 -16.65 -16.14 -6.23
N PRO A 344 -17.50 -15.24 -6.80
CA PRO A 344 -18.21 -15.52 -8.05
C PRO A 344 -17.33 -15.45 -9.30
N LEU A 345 -16.03 -15.17 -9.15
CA LEU A 345 -15.08 -15.16 -10.27
C LEU A 345 -14.41 -16.52 -10.46
N LEU A 346 -14.44 -17.39 -9.44
CA LEU A 346 -13.75 -18.68 -9.47
C LEU A 346 -14.24 -19.59 -10.59
N ASP A 347 -15.55 -19.60 -10.84
CA ASP A 347 -16.21 -20.40 -11.87
C ASP A 347 -16.29 -19.70 -13.24
N ARG A 348 -15.95 -18.41 -13.31
CA ARG A 348 -16.16 -17.57 -14.52
C ARG A 348 -14.89 -17.16 -15.23
N ARG A 349 -13.79 -17.02 -14.49
CA ARG A 349 -12.53 -16.49 -15.02
C ARG A 349 -11.59 -17.63 -15.30
N ARG A 350 -11.05 -17.68 -16.52
CA ARG A 350 -10.07 -18.70 -16.93
C ARG A 350 -8.91 -18.83 -15.94
N GLN A 351 -8.44 -17.71 -15.39
CA GLN A 351 -7.33 -17.70 -14.44
C GLN A 351 -7.60 -18.50 -13.15
N TYR A 352 -8.86 -18.71 -12.78
CA TYR A 352 -9.26 -19.38 -11.53
C TYR A 352 -9.81 -20.79 -11.74
N ALA A 353 -9.74 -21.34 -12.96
CA ALA A 353 -10.29 -22.66 -13.26
C ALA A 353 -9.73 -23.75 -12.32
N GLU A 354 -8.42 -23.71 -12.04
CA GLU A 354 -7.79 -24.66 -11.10
C GLU A 354 -8.24 -24.45 -9.65
N ASN A 355 -8.45 -23.20 -9.22
CA ASN A 355 -8.99 -22.91 -7.90
C ASN A 355 -10.38 -23.55 -7.73
N TYR A 356 -11.24 -23.42 -8.74
CA TYR A 356 -12.57 -24.01 -8.74
C TYR A 356 -12.52 -25.55 -8.76
N ARG A 357 -11.62 -26.14 -9.56
CA ARG A 357 -11.42 -27.60 -9.63
C ARG A 357 -11.04 -28.18 -8.28
N LEU A 358 -10.04 -27.58 -7.61
CA LEU A 358 -9.56 -28.04 -6.29
C LEU A 358 -10.62 -27.88 -5.20
N LEU A 359 -11.41 -26.80 -5.25
CA LEU A 359 -12.52 -26.59 -4.33
C LEU A 359 -13.61 -27.67 -4.50
N ALA A 360 -14.02 -27.94 -5.73
CA ALA A 360 -15.04 -28.96 -6.02
C ALA A 360 -14.58 -30.38 -5.66
N ALA A 361 -13.28 -30.68 -5.78
CA ALA A 361 -12.71 -31.95 -5.34
C ALA A 361 -12.75 -32.10 -3.80
N ALA A 362 -12.41 -31.03 -3.06
CA ALA A 362 -12.45 -31.05 -1.60
C ALA A 362 -13.87 -31.27 -1.05
N ASP A 363 -14.88 -30.66 -1.66
CA ASP A 363 -16.30 -30.85 -1.27
C ASP A 363 -16.81 -32.27 -1.57
N ALA A 364 -16.21 -32.98 -2.52
CA ALA A 364 -16.58 -34.36 -2.86
C ALA A 364 -16.04 -35.38 -1.84
N ASP A 365 -15.00 -35.02 -1.08
CA ASP A 365 -14.35 -35.86 -0.08
C ASP A 365 -14.92 -35.67 1.35
N THR A 366 -15.86 -34.73 1.54
CA THR A 366 -16.60 -34.47 2.79
C THR A 366 -18.03 -34.98 2.73
#